data_AF-A0A3M5IQX3-F1
#
_entry.id   AF-A0A3M5IQX3-F1
#
_cell.length_a   1.000
_cell.length_b   1.000
_cell.length_c   1.000
_cell.angle_alpha   90.00
_cell.angle_beta   90.00
_cell.angle_gamma   90.00
#
_symmetry.space_group_name_H-M   'P 1'
#
loop_
_entity.id
_entity.type
_entity.pdbx_description
1 polymer ?
#
loop_
_entity_poly.entity_id
_entity_poly.type
_entity_poly.pdbx_seq_one_letter_code
_entity_poly.pdbx_strand_id
1 'polypeptide(L)'
;MRVEEQGGQLSVEGAFPAAQKSSWLQIQQAFDTRFGQHIVLTPNVQASTALAAPRVRFQAVWFGRNPYVIDEHGKRVYPGALLPDNWRLESIEGNQVRLVRGDERFAFTL
;
A
#
# COMPACT_ATOMS: atom_id res chain seq x y z
N MET A 1 -8.82 3.31 -7.32
CA MET A 1 -9.49 2.39 -8.27
C MET A 1 -10.84 2.98 -8.63
N ARG A 2 -11.23 2.85 -9.89
CA ARG A 2 -12.53 3.25 -10.42
C ARG A 2 -13.24 2.00 -10.92
N VAL A 3 -14.56 1.96 -10.74
CA VAL A 3 -15.42 0.89 -11.22
C VAL A 3 -16.54 1.54 -12.01
N GLU A 4 -16.75 1.09 -13.24
CA GLU A 4 -17.80 1.60 -14.14
C GLU A 4 -18.58 0.41 -14.70
N GLU A 5 -19.91 0.52 -14.73
CA GLU A 5 -20.81 -0.47 -15.32
C GLU A 5 -21.48 0.14 -16.54
N GLN A 6 -21.40 -0.55 -17.67
CA GLN A 6 -22.00 -0.10 -18.90
C GLN A 6 -22.50 -1.31 -19.71
N GLY A 7 -23.82 -1.45 -19.82
CA GLY A 7 -24.46 -2.36 -20.78
C GLY A 7 -24.13 -3.84 -20.57
N GLY A 8 -23.99 -4.30 -19.32
CA GLY A 8 -23.62 -5.69 -19.02
C GLY A 8 -22.11 -5.94 -19.00
N GLN A 9 -21.31 -4.87 -18.95
CA GLN A 9 -19.87 -4.94 -18.75
C GLN A 9 -19.50 -4.15 -17.50
N LEU A 10 -18.67 -4.74 -16.64
CA LEU A 10 -18.11 -4.09 -15.47
C LEU A 10 -16.62 -3.86 -15.72
N SER A 11 -16.22 -2.60 -15.88
CA SER A 11 -14.83 -2.20 -16.08
C SER A 11 -14.23 -1.76 -14.75
N VAL A 12 -13.07 -2.31 -14.40
CA VAL A 12 -12.31 -1.89 -13.21
C VAL A 12 -10.99 -1.31 -13.66
N GLU A 13 -10.72 -0.08 -13.25
CA GLU A 13 -9.51 0.65 -13.61
C GLU A 13 -8.71 1.03 -12.35
N GLY A 14 -7.40 0.86 -12.43
CA GLY A 14 -6.48 1.34 -11.40
C GLY A 14 -5.30 0.40 -11.17
N ALA A 15 -4.66 0.57 -10.02
CA ALA A 15 -3.52 -0.26 -9.65
C ALA A 15 -3.73 -0.87 -8.27
N PHE A 16 -3.24 -2.09 -8.08
CA PHE A 16 -3.23 -2.79 -6.79
C PHE A 16 -1.80 -3.22 -6.44
N PRO A 17 -1.43 -3.30 -5.15
CA PRO A 17 -0.11 -3.78 -4.76
C PRO A 17 0.16 -5.19 -5.30
N ALA A 18 1.33 -5.46 -5.88
CA ALA A 18 1.66 -6.79 -6.40
C ALA A 18 1.46 -7.94 -5.38
N ALA A 19 1.63 -7.67 -4.09
CA ALA A 19 1.37 -8.64 -3.01
C ALA A 19 -0.10 -9.10 -2.94
N GLN A 20 -1.04 -8.28 -3.41
CA GLN A 20 -2.48 -8.58 -3.43
C GLN A 20 -2.94 -9.25 -4.72
N LYS A 21 -2.01 -9.60 -5.64
CA LYS A 21 -2.34 -10.26 -6.91
C LYS A 21 -3.17 -11.52 -6.72
N SER A 22 -2.85 -12.35 -5.72
CA SER A 22 -3.59 -13.58 -5.45
C SER A 22 -5.02 -13.30 -4.99
N SER A 23 -5.22 -12.29 -4.14
CA SER A 23 -6.55 -11.85 -3.70
C SER A 23 -7.37 -11.26 -4.85
N TRP A 24 -6.72 -10.51 -5.74
CA TRP A 24 -7.36 -9.97 -6.94
C TRP A 24 -7.87 -11.09 -7.87
N LEU A 25 -7.05 -12.13 -8.10
CA LEU A 25 -7.46 -13.29 -8.91
C LEU A 25 -8.65 -14.02 -8.30
N GLN A 26 -8.71 -14.15 -6.97
CA GLN A 26 -9.86 -14.75 -6.28
C GLN A 26 -11.14 -13.93 -6.46
N ILE A 27 -11.05 -12.59 -6.40
CA ILE A 27 -12.18 -11.70 -6.62
C ILE A 27 -12.71 -11.85 -8.05
N GLN A 28 -11.81 -11.86 -9.04
CA GLN A 28 -12.18 -12.07 -10.44
C GLN A 28 -12.89 -13.42 -10.62
N GLN A 29 -12.32 -14.51 -10.11
CA GLN A 29 -12.92 -15.83 -10.24
C GLN A 29 -14.29 -15.95 -9.55
N ALA A 30 -14.45 -15.34 -8.37
CA ALA A 30 -15.73 -15.30 -7.67
C ALA A 30 -16.78 -14.48 -8.43
N PHE A 31 -16.37 -13.39 -9.07
CA PHE A 31 -17.24 -12.57 -9.90
C PHE A 31 -17.69 -13.34 -11.15
N ASP A 32 -16.76 -13.94 -11.90
CA ASP A 32 -17.06 -14.70 -13.11
C ASP A 32 -17.98 -15.88 -12.81
N THR A 33 -17.79 -16.56 -11.67
CA THR A 33 -18.64 -17.67 -11.25
C THR A 33 -20.07 -17.22 -10.96
N ARG A 34 -20.25 -16.04 -10.35
CA ARG A 34 -21.55 -15.57 -9.86
C ARG A 34 -22.32 -14.74 -10.89
N PHE A 35 -21.61 -14.00 -11.73
CA PHE A 35 -22.19 -12.99 -12.62
C PHE A 35 -21.76 -13.14 -14.08
N GLY A 36 -20.76 -13.97 -14.40
CA GLY A 36 -20.17 -14.09 -15.74
C GLY A 36 -21.13 -14.55 -16.84
N GLN A 37 -22.34 -15.01 -16.50
CA GLN A 37 -23.41 -15.31 -17.45
C GLN A 37 -24.18 -14.07 -17.93
N HIS A 38 -24.14 -12.98 -17.16
CA HIS A 38 -24.90 -11.75 -17.45
C HIS A 38 -24.02 -10.50 -17.52
N ILE A 39 -22.89 -10.49 -16.79
CA ILE A 39 -22.00 -9.34 -16.66
C ILE A 39 -20.56 -9.80 -16.85
N VAL A 40 -19.86 -9.22 -17.82
CA VAL A 40 -18.44 -9.51 -18.07
C VAL A 40 -17.57 -8.53 -17.28
N LEU A 41 -16.66 -9.04 -16.45
CA LEU A 41 -15.64 -8.24 -15.79
C LEU A 41 -14.48 -7.96 -16.76
N THR A 42 -14.18 -6.69 -16.99
CA THR A 42 -13.02 -6.26 -17.79
C THR A 42 -11.99 -5.57 -16.89
N PRO A 43 -11.00 -6.33 -16.39
CA PRO A 43 -10.00 -5.81 -15.49
C PRO A 43 -8.94 -5.02 -16.25
N ASN A 44 -9.02 -3.69 -16.21
CA ASN A 44 -7.97 -2.76 -16.64
C ASN A 44 -7.10 -2.36 -15.43
N VAL A 45 -6.68 -3.36 -14.65
CA VAL A 45 -5.90 -3.15 -13.43
C VAL A 45 -4.47 -3.65 -13.60
N GLN A 46 -3.52 -2.84 -13.15
CA GLN A 46 -2.11 -3.22 -13.17
C GLN A 46 -1.64 -3.55 -11.75
N ALA A 47 -0.89 -4.65 -11.61
CA ALA A 47 -0.15 -4.90 -10.40
C ALA A 47 0.93 -3.80 -10.30
N SER A 48 0.78 -2.88 -9.35
CA SER A 48 1.83 -1.94 -8.99
C SER A 48 3.06 -2.76 -8.62
N THR A 49 4.18 -2.51 -9.30
CA THR A 49 5.49 -3.04 -8.92
C THR A 49 5.63 -2.85 -7.42
N ALA A 50 5.85 -3.95 -6.70
CA ALA A 50 5.97 -3.93 -5.26
C ALA A 50 6.90 -2.77 -4.89
N LEU A 51 6.33 -1.74 -4.24
CA LEU A 51 7.07 -0.60 -3.71
C LEU A 51 8.28 -1.20 -3.02
N ALA A 52 9.49 -0.86 -3.48
CA ALA A 52 10.70 -1.45 -2.94
C ALA A 52 10.67 -1.20 -1.44
N ALA A 53 10.41 -2.25 -0.66
CA ALA A 53 10.14 -2.09 0.75
C ALA A 53 11.34 -1.34 1.34
N PRO A 54 11.10 -0.24 2.08
CA PRO A 54 12.18 0.57 2.62
C PRO A 54 13.07 -0.37 3.45
N ARG A 55 14.36 -0.40 3.14
CA ARG A 55 15.36 -1.23 3.85
C ARG A 55 15.69 -0.67 5.23
N VAL A 56 14.73 0.01 5.85
CA VAL A 56 14.87 0.63 7.16
C VAL A 56 14.43 -0.38 8.22
N ARG A 57 15.21 -0.48 9.28
CA ARG A 57 14.86 -1.28 10.46
C ARG A 57 14.67 -0.34 11.64
N PHE A 58 13.49 -0.41 12.24
CA PHE A 58 13.19 0.31 13.47
C PHE A 58 13.27 -0.66 14.65
N GLN A 59 14.03 -0.30 15.66
CA GLN A 59 14.13 -1.09 16.89
C GLN A 59 12.90 -0.87 17.79
N ALA A 60 12.38 0.35 17.80
CA ALA A 60 11.23 0.73 18.60
C ALA A 60 10.49 1.91 17.97
N VAL A 61 9.21 2.04 18.30
CA VAL A 61 8.35 3.15 17.88
C VAL A 61 7.67 3.73 19.11
N TRP A 62 7.63 5.06 19.17
CA TRP A 62 7.00 5.81 20.25
C TRP A 62 5.86 6.67 19.70
N PHE A 63 4.65 6.44 20.19
CA PHE A 63 3.42 7.12 19.74
C PHE A 63 2.96 8.26 20.68
N GLY A 64 3.81 8.71 21.60
CA GLY A 64 3.45 9.79 22.52
C GLY A 64 3.25 11.15 21.84
N ARG A 65 3.07 12.20 22.64
CA ARG A 65 2.82 13.59 22.18
C ARG A 65 3.84 14.12 21.15
N ASN A 66 5.07 13.62 21.18
CA ASN A 66 6.07 13.87 20.14
C ASN A 66 6.55 12.51 19.62
N PRO A 67 5.95 11.97 18.55
CA PRO A 67 6.22 10.61 18.15
C PRO A 67 7.57 10.50 17.44
N TYR A 68 8.25 9.37 17.63
CA TYR A 68 9.56 9.10 17.03
C TYR A 68 9.80 7.59 16.90
N VAL A 69 10.74 7.22 16.02
CA VAL A 69 11.27 5.86 15.93
C VAL A 69 12.72 5.81 16.41
N ILE A 70 13.17 4.63 16.82
CA ILE A 70 14.57 4.33 17.08
C ILE A 70 15.12 3.54 15.88
N ASP A 71 16.13 4.06 15.19
CA ASP A 71 16.77 3.38 14.06
C ASP A 71 17.67 2.22 14.53
N GLU A 72 18.26 1.49 13.59
CA GLU A 72 19.18 0.36 13.87
C GLU A 72 20.45 0.76 14.66
N HIS A 73 20.78 2.04 14.72
CA HIS A 73 21.91 2.58 15.49
C HIS A 73 21.49 3.11 16.86
N GLY A 74 20.21 3.01 17.23
CA GLY A 74 19.70 3.51 18.50
C GLY A 74 19.37 5.01 18.48
N LYS A 75 19.42 5.65 17.32
CA LYS A 75 19.15 7.09 17.17
C LYS A 75 17.65 7.36 17.07
N ARG A 76 17.21 8.42 17.75
CA ARG A 76 15.83 8.93 17.63
C ARG A 76 15.64 9.65 16.31
N VAL A 77 14.64 9.22 15.55
CA VAL A 77 14.27 9.78 14.26
C VAL A 77 12.83 10.26 14.33
N TYR A 78 12.62 11.52 13.98
CA TYR A 78 11.32 12.20 14.08
C TYR A 78 10.69 12.39 12.68
N PRO A 79 9.36 12.54 12.58
CA PRO A 79 8.70 12.92 11.34
C PRO A 79 9.39 14.11 10.66
N GLY A 80 9.55 14.02 9.34
CA GLY A 80 10.33 14.93 8.50
C GLY A 80 11.77 14.47 8.23
N ALA A 81 12.30 13.52 9.00
CA ALA A 81 13.68 13.06 8.83
C ALA A 81 13.89 12.22 7.56
N LEU A 82 15.06 12.37 6.96
CA LEU A 82 15.53 11.56 5.83
C LEU A 82 16.13 10.24 6.37
N LEU A 83 15.74 9.16 5.74
CA LEU A 83 16.14 7.77 5.99
C LEU A 83 16.94 7.23 4.79
N PRO A 84 17.57 6.05 4.92
CA PRO A 84 18.21 5.37 3.79
C PRO A 84 17.30 5.23 2.57
N ASP A 85 17.90 5.08 1.38
CA ASP A 85 17.20 4.95 0.09
C ASP A 85 16.26 6.14 -0.22
N ASN A 86 16.57 7.32 0.30
CA ASN A 86 15.80 8.56 0.09
C ASN A 86 14.38 8.54 0.66
N TRP A 87 14.08 7.60 1.56
CA TRP A 87 12.81 7.60 2.28
C TRP A 87 12.77 8.74 3.28
N ARG A 88 11.59 9.30 3.50
CA ARG A 88 11.33 10.30 4.53
C ARG A 88 10.27 9.76 5.47
N LEU A 89 10.51 9.90 6.77
CA LEU A 89 9.48 9.62 7.77
C LEU A 89 8.38 10.69 7.66
N GLU A 90 7.21 10.31 7.19
CA GLU A 90 6.09 11.24 7.00
C GLU A 90 5.35 11.46 8.31
N SER A 91 4.86 10.38 8.92
CA SER A 91 4.14 10.46 10.18
C SER A 91 4.14 9.13 10.95
N ILE A 92 3.84 9.23 12.24
CA ILE A 92 3.70 8.10 13.16
C ILE A 92 2.41 8.32 13.93
N GLU A 93 1.37 7.61 13.53
CA GLU A 93 0.01 7.81 14.03
C GLU A 93 -0.84 6.58 13.76
N GLY A 94 -1.95 6.42 14.48
CA GLY A 94 -2.88 5.31 14.23
C GLY A 94 -2.24 3.92 14.31
N ASN A 95 -1.24 3.74 15.18
CA ASN A 95 -0.42 2.51 15.30
C ASN A 95 0.37 2.15 14.03
N GLN A 96 0.65 3.14 13.18
CA GLN A 96 1.38 2.97 11.94
C GLN A 96 2.51 3.98 11.80
N VAL A 97 3.57 3.57 11.12
CA VAL A 97 4.70 4.43 10.71
C VAL A 97 4.63 4.60 9.20
N ARG A 98 4.41 5.82 8.72
CA ARG A 98 4.32 6.15 7.30
C ARG A 98 5.62 6.76 6.79
N LEU A 99 6.10 6.22 5.68
CA LEU A 99 7.29 6.65 4.96
C LEU A 99 6.91 7.06 3.54
N VAL A 100 7.61 8.06 3.01
CA VAL A 100 7.41 8.56 1.65
C VAL A 100 8.73 8.72 0.90
N ARG A 101 8.71 8.44 -0.40
CA ARG A 101 9.84 8.64 -1.31
C ARG A 101 9.30 9.08 -2.68
N GLY A 102 9.36 10.38 -2.97
CA GLY A 102 8.67 10.92 -4.15
C GLY A 102 7.16 10.64 -4.06
N ASP A 103 6.61 9.93 -5.05
CA ASP A 103 5.21 9.48 -5.07
C ASP A 103 4.97 8.16 -4.33
N GLU A 104 6.02 7.45 -3.94
CA GLU A 104 5.94 6.18 -3.24
C GLU A 104 5.61 6.39 -1.76
N ARG A 105 4.65 5.62 -1.24
CA ARG A 105 4.23 5.65 0.17
C ARG A 105 4.27 4.24 0.73
N PHE A 106 4.85 4.09 1.91
CA PHE A 106 4.93 2.82 2.60
C PHE A 106 4.47 2.99 4.05
N ALA A 107 3.73 2.03 4.58
CA ALA A 107 3.28 2.06 5.97
C ALA A 107 3.67 0.76 6.67
N PHE A 108 4.36 0.88 7.80
CA PHE A 108 4.53 -0.23 8.74
C PHE A 108 3.35 -0.21 9.70
N THR A 109 2.72 -1.37 9.88
CA THR A 109 1.74 -1.58 10.96
C THR A 109 2.44 -2.37 12.06
N LEU A 110 2.31 -1.92 13.31
CA LEU A 110 2.91 -2.54 14.49
C LEU A 110 1.90 -3.40 15.25
#